data_AF-A0A662ZIB9-F1
#
_entry.id   AF-A0A662ZIB9-F1
#
_cell.length_a   1.000
_cell.length_b   1.000
_cell.length_c   1.000
_cell.angle_alpha   90.00
_cell.angle_beta   90.00
_cell.angle_gamma   90.00
#
_symmetry.space_group_name_H-M   'P 1'
#
loop_
_entity.id
_entity.type
_entity.pdbx_description
1 polymer ?
#
loop_
_entity_poly.entity_id
_entity_poly.type
_entity_poly.pdbx_seq_one_letter_code
_entity_poly.pdbx_strand_id
1 'polypeptide(L)'
;MKASGIFQYFVEGDDEKRLIEVLKTDMRLIIPGKVQILNVVQERLTDLKLRTLQDGTTLVFVFDTDVGDPTILNENIRKAKKSSNIKDVYR
;
A
#
# COMPACT_ATOMS: atom_id res chain seq x y z
N MET A 1 -3.63 6.66 -18.51
CA MET A 1 -2.18 6.77 -18.27
C MET A 1 -1.58 5.37 -18.24
N LYS A 2 -0.57 5.05 -19.06
CA LYS A 2 0.18 3.78 -18.92
C LYS A 2 1.41 4.05 -18.04
N ALA A 3 1.22 4.02 -16.73
CA ALA A 3 2.36 3.80 -15.85
C ALA A 3 2.64 2.30 -15.85
N SER A 4 3.78 1.89 -16.41
CA SER A 4 4.27 0.52 -16.29
C SER A 4 4.91 0.36 -14.92
N GLY A 5 4.29 -0.42 -14.03
CA GLY A 5 4.82 -0.72 -12.70
C GLY A 5 3.95 -1.72 -11.96
N ILE A 6 4.53 -2.39 -10.95
CA ILE A 6 3.83 -3.33 -10.09
C ILE A 6 3.35 -2.55 -8.87
N PHE A 7 2.04 -2.36 -8.75
CA PHE A 7 1.46 -1.61 -7.63
C PHE A 7 0.75 -2.54 -6.65
N GLN A 8 0.97 -2.31 -5.37
CA GLN A 8 0.25 -2.95 -4.27
C GLN A 8 -0.27 -1.86 -3.32
N TYR A 9 -1.60 -1.83 -3.17
CA TYR A 9 -2.32 -0.96 -2.28
C TYR A 9 -2.57 -1.69 -0.95
N PHE A 10 -2.22 -1.04 0.16
CA PHE A 10 -2.67 -1.41 1.50
C PHE A 10 -3.68 -0.38 1.98
N VAL A 11 -4.86 -0.88 2.35
CA VAL A 11 -6.02 -0.08 2.73
C VAL A 11 -6.49 -0.51 4.11
N GLU A 12 -7.18 0.37 4.83
CA GLU A 12 -7.64 0.12 6.20
C GLU A 12 -8.76 -0.92 6.29
N GLY A 13 -9.75 -0.83 5.40
CA GLY A 13 -10.92 -1.69 5.43
C GLY A 13 -11.50 -1.98 4.04
N ASP A 14 -12.71 -2.54 4.06
CA ASP A 14 -13.42 -2.94 2.84
C ASP A 14 -13.94 -1.74 2.03
N ASP A 15 -14.24 -0.62 2.69
CA ASP A 15 -14.75 0.59 2.03
C ASP A 15 -13.67 1.22 1.13
N GLU A 16 -12.48 1.46 1.68
CA GLU A 16 -11.34 1.96 0.91
C GLU A 16 -10.94 0.94 -0.16
N LYS A 17 -10.98 -0.36 0.15
CA LYS A 17 -10.74 -1.41 -0.85
C LYS A 17 -11.68 -1.26 -2.03
N ARG A 18 -13.00 -1.11 -1.77
CA ARG A 18 -14.00 -0.98 -2.84
C ARG A 18 -13.77 0.29 -3.65
N LEU A 19 -13.43 1.40 -2.99
CA LEU A 19 -13.10 2.66 -3.64
C LEU A 19 -11.89 2.50 -4.57
N ILE A 20 -10.78 1.94 -4.09
CA ILE A 20 -9.56 1.73 -4.89
C ILE A 20 -9.84 0.78 -6.07
N GLU A 21 -10.67 -0.27 -5.87
CA GLU A 21 -11.09 -1.15 -6.97
C GLU A 21 -11.81 -0.36 -8.06
N VAL A 22 -12.84 0.44 -7.73
CA VAL A 22 -13.58 1.27 -8.73
C VAL A 22 -12.66 2.27 -9.42
N LEU A 23 -11.80 2.95 -8.66
CA LEU A 23 -10.87 3.96 -9.20
C LEU A 23 -9.87 3.35 -10.19
N LYS A 24 -9.37 2.14 -9.92
CA LYS A 24 -8.35 1.51 -10.78
C LYS A 24 -8.96 0.75 -11.96
N THR A 25 -10.18 0.20 -11.85
CA THR A 25 -10.80 -0.63 -12.92
C THR A 25 -11.79 0.15 -13.77
N ASP A 26 -12.84 0.67 -13.13
CA ASP A 26 -14.03 1.16 -13.80
C ASP A 26 -13.78 2.58 -14.32
N MET A 27 -13.21 3.42 -13.44
CA MET A 27 -12.91 4.81 -13.77
C MET A 27 -11.50 4.98 -14.38
N ARG A 28 -10.59 4.04 -14.13
CA ARG A 28 -9.20 4.05 -14.62
C ARG A 28 -8.45 5.36 -14.30
N LEU A 29 -8.73 5.93 -13.14
CA LEU A 29 -8.16 7.19 -12.66
C LEU A 29 -6.81 6.99 -11.96
N ILE A 30 -6.56 5.79 -11.45
CA ILE A 30 -5.30 5.42 -10.81
C ILE A 30 -4.68 4.19 -11.49
N ILE A 31 -3.43 3.90 -11.16
CA ILE A 31 -2.69 2.79 -11.76
C ILE A 31 -3.26 1.45 -11.25
N PRO A 32 -3.56 0.49 -12.13
CA PRO A 32 -3.97 -0.84 -11.69
C PRO A 32 -2.91 -1.51 -10.82
N GLY A 33 -3.35 -2.10 -9.71
CA GLY A 33 -2.51 -2.83 -8.77
C GLY A 33 -3.33 -3.75 -7.87
N LYS A 34 -2.67 -4.64 -7.14
CA LYS A 34 -3.34 -5.51 -6.17
C LYS A 34 -3.77 -4.68 -4.96
N VAL A 35 -4.98 -4.89 -4.45
CA VAL A 35 -5.49 -4.21 -3.26
C VAL A 35 -5.62 -5.24 -2.14
N GLN A 36 -5.13 -4.90 -0.95
CA GLN A 36 -5.20 -5.75 0.20
C GLN A 36 -5.51 -4.92 1.45
N ILE A 37 -6.40 -5.44 2.28
CA ILE A 37 -6.67 -4.88 3.61
C ILE A 37 -5.50 -5.22 4.52
N LEU A 38 -4.85 -4.17 5.00
CA LEU A 38 -3.82 -4.17 6.02
C LEU A 38 -3.75 -2.74 6.53
N ASN A 39 -4.29 -2.49 7.72
CA ASN A 39 -4.34 -1.14 8.27
C ASN A 39 -2.92 -0.73 8.69
N VAL A 40 -2.23 0.04 7.86
CA VAL A 40 -0.82 0.40 8.07
C VAL A 40 -0.59 1.35 9.27
N VAL A 41 -1.65 1.89 9.84
CA VAL A 41 -1.58 2.75 11.03
C VAL A 41 -1.82 1.98 12.33
N GLN A 42 -2.42 0.78 12.25
CA GLN A 42 -2.67 -0.11 13.39
C GLN A 42 -1.83 -1.39 13.39
N GLU A 43 -1.46 -1.89 12.21
CA GLU A 43 -0.79 -3.18 12.01
C GLU A 43 0.65 -3.00 11.52
N ARG A 44 1.59 -3.77 12.09
CA ARG A 44 3.00 -3.74 11.67
C ARG A 44 3.24 -4.68 10.49
N LEU A 45 3.94 -4.19 9.47
CA LEU A 45 4.44 -4.99 8.37
C LEU A 45 5.49 -5.99 8.86
N THR A 46 5.27 -7.26 8.51
CA THR A 46 6.25 -8.32 8.76
C THR A 46 7.25 -8.41 7.61
N ASP A 47 8.46 -8.89 7.89
CA ASP A 47 9.47 -9.11 6.84
C ASP A 47 9.00 -10.18 5.85
N LEU A 48 8.29 -11.19 6.36
CA LEU A 48 7.65 -12.21 5.52
C LEU A 48 6.68 -11.55 4.52
N LYS A 49 5.84 -10.60 4.98
CA LYS A 49 4.89 -9.92 4.11
C LYS A 49 5.60 -9.21 2.96
N LEU A 50 6.64 -8.45 3.27
CA LEU A 50 7.42 -7.71 2.26
C LEU A 50 8.14 -8.66 1.29
N ARG A 51 8.69 -9.78 1.77
CA ARG A 51 9.35 -10.80 0.92
C ARG A 51 8.39 -11.52 -0.03
N THR A 52 7.10 -11.62 0.31
CA THR A 52 6.10 -12.23 -0.58
C THR A 52 5.65 -11.30 -1.71
N LEU A 53 6.00 -10.02 -1.66
CA LEU A 53 5.72 -9.09 -2.74
C LEU A 53 6.68 -9.32 -3.90
N GLN A 54 6.16 -9.14 -5.12
CA GLN A 54 6.97 -9.26 -6.33
C GLN A 54 8.10 -8.23 -6.31
N ASP A 55 9.26 -8.61 -6.82
CA ASP A 55 10.40 -7.69 -6.92
C ASP A 55 10.05 -6.44 -7.77
N GLY A 56 10.52 -5.28 -7.32
CA GLY A 56 10.18 -3.99 -7.93
C GLY A 56 8.78 -3.46 -7.64
N THR A 57 8.11 -3.93 -6.59
CA THR A 57 6.77 -3.45 -6.18
C THR A 57 6.83 -2.01 -5.66
N THR A 58 5.92 -1.16 -6.13
CA THR A 58 5.60 0.13 -5.53
C THR A 58 4.43 -0.05 -4.55
N LEU A 59 4.65 0.32 -3.29
CA LEU A 59 3.63 0.30 -2.25
C LEU A 59 2.87 1.62 -2.19
N VAL A 60 1.56 1.54 -2.04
CA VAL A 60 0.69 2.70 -1.80
C VAL A 60 -0.11 2.42 -0.53
N PHE A 61 0.08 3.27 0.47
CA PHE A 61 -0.68 3.22 1.72
C PHE A 61 -1.87 4.16 1.61
N VAL A 62 -3.06 3.68 1.95
CA VAL A 62 -4.31 4.44 1.96
C VAL A 62 -4.90 4.31 3.36
N PHE A 63 -4.96 5.44 4.06
CA PHE A 63 -5.35 5.51 5.46
C PHE A 63 -5.91 6.90 5.78
N ASP A 64 -6.74 6.99 6.80
CA ASP A 64 -7.30 8.25 7.28
C ASP A 64 -6.28 8.99 8.14
N THR A 65 -6.35 10.33 8.14
CA THR A 65 -5.36 11.17 8.82
C THR A 65 -5.62 11.34 10.32
N ASP A 66 -6.70 10.79 10.86
CA ASP A 66 -7.18 10.99 12.23
C ASP A 66 -6.46 10.12 13.28
N VAL A 67 -5.31 9.55 12.94
CA VAL A 67 -4.52 8.66 13.80
C VAL A 67 -3.81 9.44 14.90
N GLY A 68 -4.06 9.05 16.16
CA GLY A 68 -3.44 9.68 17.34
C GLY A 68 -1.93 9.43 17.50
N ASP A 69 -1.40 8.30 17.03
CA ASP A 69 0.04 7.98 17.10
C ASP A 69 0.60 7.46 15.76
N PRO A 70 1.48 8.21 15.07
CA PRO A 70 2.06 7.82 13.79
C PRO A 70 3.21 6.80 13.91
N THR A 71 3.51 6.29 15.10
CA THR A 71 4.64 5.38 15.35
C THR A 71 4.61 4.15 14.44
N ILE A 72 3.47 3.45 14.39
CA ILE A 72 3.31 2.23 13.57
C ILE A 72 3.48 2.54 12.09
N LEU A 73 2.84 3.61 11.59
CA LEU A 73 2.96 4.06 10.21
C LEU A 73 4.43 4.36 9.84
N ASN A 74 5.13 5.10 10.70
CA ASN A 74 6.53 5.46 10.47
C ASN A 74 7.45 4.23 10.48
N GLU A 75 7.23 3.27 11.37
CA GLU A 75 7.94 1.98 11.37
C GLU A 75 7.70 1.22 10.06
N ASN A 76 6.45 1.14 9.62
CA ASN A 76 6.06 0.47 8.38
C ASN A 76 6.72 1.10 7.15
N ILE A 77 6.71 2.43 7.04
CA ILE A 77 7.37 3.16 5.95
C ILE A 77 8.88 2.89 5.95
N ARG A 78 9.53 2.97 7.12
CA ARG A 78 10.97 2.69 7.24
C ARG A 78 11.29 1.26 6.83
N LYS A 79 10.46 0.30 7.23
CA LYS A 79 10.64 -1.12 6.92
C LYS A 79 10.45 -1.41 5.43
N ALA A 80 9.38 -0.87 4.85
CA ALA A 80 9.12 -0.97 3.41
C ALA A 80 10.28 -0.41 2.57
N LYS A 81 10.76 0.80 2.90
CA LYS A 81 11.89 1.45 2.20
C LYS A 81 13.23 0.70 2.31
N LYS A 82 13.39 -0.16 3.31
CA LYS A 82 14.60 -1.00 3.48
C LYS A 82 14.51 -2.34 2.77
N SER A 83 13.33 -2.76 2.33
CA SER A 83 13.12 -4.05 1.67
C SER A 83 13.59 -4.00 0.23
N SER A 84 14.39 -4.99 -0.19
CA SER A 84 14.91 -5.11 -1.55
C SER A 84 13.83 -5.22 -2.62
N ASN A 85 12.68 -5.82 -2.27
CA ASN A 85 11.58 -6.06 -3.21
C ASN A 85 10.75 -4.81 -3.47
N ILE A 86 10.95 -3.75 -2.67
CA ILE A 86 10.16 -2.52 -2.73
C ILE A 86 10.96 -1.46 -3.48
N LYS A 87 10.38 -0.98 -4.58
CA LYS A 87 10.94 0.08 -5.40
C LYS A 87 10.68 1.46 -4.78
N ASP A 88 9.42 1.74 -4.45
CA ASP A 88 8.95 3.04 -3.97
C ASP A 88 7.80 2.86 -2.97
N VAL A 89 7.57 3.87 -2.13
CA VAL A 89 6.48 3.89 -1.14
C VAL A 89 5.77 5.26 -1.19
N TYR A 90 4.47 5.24 -1.47
CA TYR A 90 3.56 6.38 -1.38
C TYR A 90 2.62 6.24 -0.18
N ARG A 91 2.29 7.36 0.45
CA ARG A 91 1.44 7.46 1.64
C ARG A 91 0.56 8.70 1.51
#